data_AF-A0A2D9EV61-F1
#
_entry.id   AF-A0A2D9EV61-F1
#
_cell.length_a   1.000
_cell.length_b   1.000
_cell.length_c   1.000
_cell.angle_alpha   90.00
_cell.angle_beta   90.00
_cell.angle_gamma   90.00
#
_symmetry.space_group_name_H-M   'P 1'
#
loop_
_entity.id
_entity.type
_entity.pdbx_description
1 polymer ?
#
loop_
_entity_poly.entity_id
_entity_poly.type
_entity_poly.pdbx_seq_one_letter_code
_entity_poly.pdbx_strand_id
1 'polypeptide(L)'
;QSPPTVTNEGIREIDPLLASTSGMLGSNNLHGITILHHPMCFETTNKTTRTVLTPLQKIERTNQASSESASLLPAPNTTSRNDRGNRVRIAPHNLTVYNECPRRYWLETRGGSPAKSSEYHSGQPEDKTLPFGIDAATLGKVVHRIFEIGLMNPGPPSEIIPNLPSSWISKSPDRLTDDSLMEQVFHEILPLEADREGCSKIVRTILERIRKGPLGELCSGTSVDGHLVDGLRTEMPFHIARTVDLGGITRGRWSPDGIEPLSYIDHASLEMDGVIDLVLCTTSEEGSFVRPIDLKTEEAMSISDFDSEGLISSLGNDSINPVSQAEMDILEHHAMQLTLYYLSLKSIEDERKNRGLPYREVLRPAILVGITGRIVEYPEDMFLEALQKLEIAMNTVTEMALLSEAPITRYPCTCSTCT
;
A
#
# COMPACT_ATOMS: atom_id res chain seq x y z
N GLN A 1 10.27 3.11 -76.47
CA GLN A 1 10.67 1.72 -76.79
C GLN A 1 9.63 0.81 -76.20
N SER A 2 9.07 -0.11 -76.99
CA SER A 2 8.06 -1.07 -76.53
C SER A 2 8.66 -2.00 -75.46
N PRO A 3 7.89 -2.44 -74.44
CA PRO A 3 8.40 -3.38 -73.44
C PRO A 3 8.77 -4.71 -74.11
N PRO A 4 9.88 -5.36 -73.72
CA PRO A 4 10.30 -6.61 -74.32
C PRO A 4 9.30 -7.73 -74.01
N THR A 5 8.91 -8.48 -75.03
CA THR A 5 8.03 -9.66 -74.90
C THR A 5 8.79 -10.78 -74.19
N VAL A 6 8.28 -11.24 -73.04
CA VAL A 6 8.88 -12.33 -72.28
C VAL A 6 8.44 -13.66 -72.88
N THR A 7 9.39 -14.46 -73.36
CA THR A 7 9.17 -15.85 -73.81
C THR A 7 9.65 -16.83 -72.73
N ASN A 8 8.96 -17.95 -72.57
CA ASN A 8 9.32 -18.99 -71.58
C ASN A 8 10.45 -19.92 -72.05
N GLU A 9 10.97 -19.72 -73.27
CA GLU A 9 12.07 -20.48 -73.83
C GLU A 9 13.09 -19.52 -74.47
N GLY A 10 14.37 -19.82 -74.25
CA GLY A 10 15.50 -19.08 -74.80
C GLY A 10 16.84 -19.55 -74.23
N ILE A 11 17.90 -19.48 -75.02
CA ILE A 11 19.28 -19.69 -74.58
C ILE A 11 19.86 -18.31 -74.27
N ARG A 12 20.28 -18.08 -73.01
CA ARG A 12 21.05 -16.89 -72.64
C ARG A 12 22.48 -17.30 -72.38
N GLU A 13 23.39 -16.77 -73.18
CA GLU A 13 24.82 -16.85 -72.92
C GLU A 13 25.17 -15.76 -71.90
N ILE A 14 25.62 -16.17 -70.72
CA ILE A 14 26.03 -15.25 -69.66
C ILE A 14 27.55 -15.24 -69.67
N ASP A 15 28.14 -14.12 -70.05
CA ASP A 15 29.56 -13.86 -69.83
C ASP A 15 29.75 -13.47 -68.36
N PRO A 16 30.47 -14.30 -67.55
CA PRO A 16 30.66 -14.04 -66.12
C PRO A 16 31.38 -12.73 -65.84
N LEU A 17 32.25 -12.27 -66.75
CA LEU A 17 32.98 -11.02 -66.60
C LEU A 17 32.05 -9.83 -66.81
N LEU A 18 31.22 -9.86 -67.85
CA LEU A 18 30.21 -8.82 -68.10
C LEU A 18 29.14 -8.79 -67.00
N ALA A 19 28.71 -9.95 -66.51
CA ALA A 19 27.76 -10.06 -65.40
C ALA A 19 28.31 -9.38 -64.12
N SER A 20 29.62 -9.42 -63.88
CA SER A 20 30.23 -8.79 -62.69
C SER A 20 30.14 -7.25 -62.68
N THR A 21 30.00 -6.63 -63.86
CA THR A 21 29.98 -5.16 -64.05
C THR A 21 28.64 -4.61 -64.56
N SER A 22 27.70 -5.48 -64.88
CA SER A 22 26.35 -5.13 -65.29
C SER A 22 25.43 -6.24 -64.84
N GLY A 23 24.37 -5.92 -64.09
CA GLY A 23 23.42 -6.94 -63.64
C GLY A 23 22.68 -7.65 -64.78
N MET A 24 22.80 -7.20 -66.03
CA MET A 24 22.19 -7.78 -67.24
C MET A 24 20.66 -8.01 -67.16
N LEU A 25 20.00 -7.41 -66.17
CA LEU A 25 18.56 -7.50 -65.89
C LEU A 25 17.76 -6.34 -66.53
N GLY A 26 18.38 -5.59 -67.46
CA GLY A 26 17.73 -4.48 -68.17
C GLY A 26 17.48 -3.21 -67.35
N SER A 27 18.00 -3.13 -66.12
CA SER A 27 17.97 -1.91 -65.29
C SER A 27 19.37 -1.60 -64.74
N ASN A 28 19.68 -0.31 -64.58
CA ASN A 28 20.98 0.15 -64.06
C ASN A 28 21.07 0.10 -62.52
N ASN A 29 20.06 -0.45 -61.85
CA ASN A 29 20.00 -0.48 -60.39
C ASN A 29 20.88 -1.57 -59.78
N LEU A 30 21.30 -2.55 -60.58
CA LEU A 30 22.20 -3.62 -60.14
C LEU A 30 23.52 -3.49 -60.89
N HIS A 31 24.56 -3.03 -60.18
CA HIS A 31 25.90 -2.78 -60.74
C HIS A 31 26.63 -4.05 -61.18
N GLY A 32 26.13 -5.24 -60.82
CA GLY A 32 26.69 -6.52 -61.22
C GLY A 32 26.03 -7.69 -60.48
N ILE A 33 26.21 -8.89 -61.00
CA ILE A 33 25.84 -10.17 -60.39
C ILE A 33 27.14 -10.97 -60.22
N THR A 34 27.42 -11.37 -58.98
CA THR A 34 28.54 -12.29 -58.69
C THR A 34 28.06 -13.72 -58.89
N ILE A 35 28.70 -14.46 -59.81
CA ILE A 35 28.38 -15.86 -60.09
C ILE A 35 29.47 -16.73 -59.50
N LEU A 36 29.12 -17.53 -58.50
CA LEU A 36 30.02 -18.50 -57.87
C LEU A 36 29.70 -19.89 -58.42
N HIS A 37 30.59 -20.42 -59.23
CA HIS A 37 30.37 -21.63 -60.02
C HIS A 37 31.12 -22.86 -59.49
N HIS A 38 32.06 -22.67 -58.54
CA HIS A 38 32.86 -23.75 -57.97
C HIS A 38 33.20 -23.47 -56.49
N PRO A 39 33.26 -24.49 -55.61
CA PRO A 39 33.60 -24.31 -54.19
C PRO A 39 34.98 -23.65 -53.94
N MET A 40 35.89 -23.77 -54.90
CA MET A 40 37.22 -23.13 -54.84
C MET A 40 37.17 -21.60 -54.99
N CYS A 41 36.04 -21.01 -55.37
CA CYS A 41 35.85 -19.55 -55.38
C CYS A 41 35.87 -18.94 -53.96
N PHE A 42 35.75 -19.76 -52.91
CA PHE A 42 35.85 -19.33 -51.51
C PHE A 42 37.28 -19.41 -50.96
N GLU A 43 38.21 -20.05 -51.67
CA GLU A 43 39.62 -20.11 -51.28
C GLU A 43 40.36 -18.88 -51.81
N THR A 44 40.27 -17.77 -51.08
CA THR A 44 41.08 -16.59 -51.37
C THR A 44 42.49 -16.80 -50.84
N THR A 45 43.42 -17.09 -51.75
CA THR A 45 44.88 -17.21 -51.53
C THR A 45 45.60 -15.88 -51.33
N ASN A 46 44.90 -14.79 -51.02
CA ASN A 46 45.51 -13.49 -50.71
C ASN A 46 45.33 -13.13 -49.24
N LYS A 47 46.47 -13.02 -48.55
CA LYS A 47 46.69 -12.64 -47.14
C LYS A 47 46.24 -11.20 -46.83
N THR A 48 44.96 -10.91 -46.97
CA THR A 48 44.28 -9.89 -46.16
C THR A 48 43.19 -10.63 -45.40
N THR A 49 43.63 -11.25 -44.31
CA THR A 49 42.81 -11.95 -43.33
C THR A 49 41.75 -11.01 -42.78
N ARG A 50 40.60 -10.90 -43.46
CA ARG A 50 39.36 -10.61 -42.76
C ARG A 50 38.94 -11.93 -42.13
N THR A 51 39.66 -12.32 -41.08
CA THR A 51 39.32 -13.47 -40.24
C THR A 51 37.85 -13.37 -39.92
N VAL A 52 37.07 -14.36 -40.35
CA VAL A 52 35.68 -14.50 -39.94
C VAL A 52 35.72 -14.79 -38.44
N LEU A 53 35.63 -13.74 -37.64
CA LEU A 53 35.64 -13.85 -36.19
C LEU A 53 34.35 -14.54 -35.77
N THR A 54 34.48 -15.55 -34.92
CA THR A 54 33.32 -16.11 -34.21
C THR A 54 32.67 -15.01 -33.36
N PRO A 55 31.39 -15.14 -33.00
CA PRO A 55 30.74 -14.20 -32.09
C PRO A 55 31.53 -13.98 -30.80
N LEU A 56 32.12 -15.04 -30.24
CA LEU A 56 32.96 -14.96 -29.04
C LEU A 56 34.22 -14.11 -29.27
N GLN A 57 34.95 -14.34 -30.36
CA GLN A 57 36.16 -13.56 -30.68
C GLN A 57 35.84 -12.07 -30.96
N LYS A 58 34.65 -11.76 -31.49
CA LYS A 58 34.20 -10.37 -31.63
C LYS A 58 33.96 -9.73 -30.26
N ILE A 59 33.31 -10.46 -29.33
CA ILE A 59 33.07 -9.98 -27.97
C ILE A 59 34.40 -9.76 -27.24
N GLU A 60 35.31 -10.74 -27.27
CA GLU A 60 36.62 -10.66 -26.61
C GLU A 60 37.46 -9.49 -27.14
N ARG A 61 37.52 -9.32 -28.46
CA ARG A 61 38.26 -8.21 -29.08
C ARG A 61 37.64 -6.86 -28.75
N THR A 62 36.30 -6.79 -28.70
CA THR A 62 35.60 -5.56 -28.30
C THR A 62 35.88 -5.23 -26.84
N ASN A 63 35.82 -6.22 -25.95
CA ASN A 63 36.15 -6.07 -24.54
C ASN A 63 37.59 -5.59 -24.36
N GLN A 64 38.55 -6.23 -25.04
CA GLN A 64 39.96 -5.86 -24.98
C GLN A 64 40.20 -4.41 -25.45
N ALA A 65 39.62 -4.01 -26.59
CA ALA A 65 39.74 -2.64 -27.08
C ALA A 65 39.10 -1.61 -26.13
N SER A 66 37.98 -1.98 -25.49
CA SER A 66 37.35 -1.16 -24.46
C SER A 66 38.23 -1.03 -23.20
N SER A 67 38.82 -2.11 -22.70
CA SER A 67 39.73 -2.07 -21.54
C SER A 67 41.01 -1.27 -21.81
N GLU A 68 41.60 -1.41 -22.99
CA GLU A 68 42.77 -0.64 -23.42
C GLU A 68 42.45 0.86 -23.51
N SER A 69 41.25 1.22 -24.00
CA SER A 69 40.78 2.60 -24.07
C SER A 69 40.46 3.19 -22.68
N ALA A 70 39.88 2.40 -21.78
CA ALA A 70 39.57 2.81 -20.41
C ALA A 70 40.85 3.14 -19.61
N SER A 71 41.94 2.41 -19.86
CA SER A 71 43.25 2.61 -19.22
C SER A 71 43.92 3.94 -19.59
N LEU A 72 43.47 4.60 -20.66
CA LEU A 72 43.99 5.89 -21.15
C LEU A 72 43.21 7.10 -20.63
N LEU A 73 42.04 6.88 -20.02
CA LEU A 73 41.22 7.94 -19.43
C LEU A 73 41.50 8.02 -17.93
N PRO A 74 41.61 9.23 -17.33
CA PRO A 74 41.60 9.36 -15.88
C PRO A 74 40.32 8.71 -15.34
N ALA A 75 40.43 7.96 -14.23
CA ALA A 75 39.26 7.43 -13.54
C ALA A 75 38.28 8.60 -13.31
N PRO A 76 37.02 8.50 -13.76
CA PRO A 76 36.06 9.57 -13.53
C PRO A 76 35.91 9.73 -12.02
N ASN A 77 36.22 10.92 -11.49
CA ASN A 77 35.94 11.27 -10.11
C ASN A 77 34.41 11.37 -9.94
N THR A 78 33.75 10.24 -9.81
CA THR A 78 32.30 10.15 -9.57
C THR A 78 32.05 10.36 -8.08
N THR A 79 32.26 11.59 -7.62
CA THR A 79 31.80 11.97 -6.28
C THR A 79 30.28 11.92 -6.30
N SER A 80 29.74 11.05 -5.46
CA SER A 80 28.30 10.88 -5.28
C SER A 80 27.62 12.23 -4.98
N ARG A 81 26.52 12.54 -5.67
CA ARG A 81 25.76 13.76 -5.41
C ARG A 81 24.93 13.59 -4.14
N ASN A 82 24.99 14.56 -3.23
CA ASN A 82 24.13 14.58 -2.06
C ASN A 82 22.69 14.95 -2.44
N ASP A 83 21.76 14.00 -2.33
CA ASP A 83 20.34 14.17 -2.62
C ASP A 83 19.56 14.41 -1.32
N ARG A 84 19.14 15.67 -1.09
CA ARG A 84 18.49 16.12 0.16
C ARG A 84 16.96 16.21 0.11
N GLY A 85 16.33 15.68 -0.94
CA GLY A 85 14.89 15.84 -1.20
C GLY A 85 14.16 14.54 -1.49
N ASN A 86 14.69 13.40 -1.04
CA ASN A 86 14.07 12.11 -1.30
C ASN A 86 12.76 11.99 -0.52
N ARG A 87 11.69 11.61 -1.24
CA ARG A 87 10.36 11.40 -0.68
C ARG A 87 9.93 9.97 -1.00
N VAL A 88 9.54 9.24 0.01
CA VAL A 88 8.99 7.88 -0.10
C VAL A 88 7.54 7.96 0.31
N ARG A 89 6.63 7.60 -0.59
CA ARG A 89 5.20 7.54 -0.27
C ARG A 89 4.77 6.08 -0.21
N ILE A 90 4.17 5.68 0.92
CA ILE A 90 3.59 4.34 1.10
C ILE A 90 2.15 4.47 1.59
N ALA A 91 1.35 3.43 1.35
CA ALA A 91 0.03 3.34 1.97
C ALA A 91 0.16 2.82 3.42
N PRO A 92 -0.65 3.28 4.38
CA PRO A 92 -0.58 2.82 5.78
C PRO A 92 -0.61 1.29 5.95
N HIS A 93 -1.43 0.57 5.17
CA HIS A 93 -1.54 -0.89 5.24
C HIS A 93 -0.22 -1.62 4.95
N ASN A 94 0.70 -0.99 4.20
CA ASN A 94 2.02 -1.56 3.94
C ASN A 94 2.85 -1.74 5.21
N LEU A 95 2.63 -0.91 6.23
CA LEU A 95 3.31 -1.06 7.52
C LEU A 95 2.80 -2.27 8.28
N THR A 96 1.50 -2.58 8.17
CA THR A 96 0.93 -3.83 8.70
C THR A 96 1.53 -5.03 8.00
N VAL A 97 1.58 -5.04 6.65
CA VAL A 97 2.19 -6.15 5.89
C VAL A 97 3.66 -6.35 6.27
N TYR A 98 4.42 -5.26 6.43
CA TYR A 98 5.81 -5.34 6.88
C TYR A 98 5.92 -5.92 8.30
N ASN A 99 5.08 -5.43 9.23
CA ASN A 99 5.09 -5.88 10.63
C ASN A 99 4.72 -7.36 10.76
N GLU A 100 3.76 -7.85 9.96
CA GLU A 100 3.45 -9.28 9.85
C GLU A 100 4.61 -10.08 9.25
N CYS A 101 5.14 -9.61 8.11
CA CYS A 101 6.23 -10.28 7.43
C CYS A 101 7.07 -9.35 6.54
N PRO A 102 8.32 -9.03 6.95
CA PRO A 102 9.23 -8.21 6.15
C PRO A 102 9.50 -8.80 4.75
N ARG A 103 9.62 -10.13 4.64
CA ARG A 103 9.81 -10.79 3.33
C ARG A 103 8.61 -10.64 2.41
N ARG A 104 7.40 -10.75 2.95
CA ARG A 104 6.17 -10.56 2.17
C ARG A 104 6.09 -9.14 1.64
N TYR A 105 6.31 -8.15 2.50
CA TYR A 105 6.38 -6.75 2.07
C TYR A 105 7.42 -6.51 0.98
N TRP A 106 8.61 -7.13 1.11
CA TRP A 106 9.63 -7.07 0.06
C TRP A 106 9.17 -7.70 -1.26
N LEU A 107 8.50 -8.86 -1.23
CA LEU A 107 7.99 -9.53 -2.44
C LEU A 107 6.94 -8.66 -3.16
N GLU A 108 6.05 -8.03 -2.40
CA GLU A 108 4.98 -7.18 -2.92
C GLU A 108 5.51 -5.86 -3.52
N THR A 109 6.56 -5.29 -2.94
CA THR A 109 7.07 -3.96 -3.35
C THR A 109 8.31 -3.99 -4.25
N ARG A 110 9.19 -4.98 -4.07
CA ARG A 110 10.47 -5.13 -4.80
C ARG A 110 10.51 -6.39 -5.67
N GLY A 111 9.96 -7.49 -5.17
CA GLY A 111 9.97 -8.79 -5.86
C GLY A 111 9.06 -8.87 -7.08
N GLY A 112 8.14 -7.90 -7.27
CA GLY A 112 7.18 -7.91 -8.37
C GLY A 112 6.17 -9.05 -8.27
N SER A 113 6.06 -9.69 -7.11
CA SER A 113 5.02 -10.64 -6.77
C SER A 113 4.04 -9.90 -5.88
N PRO A 114 3.10 -9.11 -6.44
CA PRO A 114 1.99 -8.67 -5.62
C PRO A 114 1.39 -9.95 -5.06
N ALA A 115 1.20 -10.02 -3.74
CA ALA A 115 0.23 -10.95 -3.22
C ALA A 115 -1.05 -10.63 -4.00
N LYS A 116 -1.39 -11.48 -4.97
CA LYS A 116 -2.79 -11.61 -5.33
C LYS A 116 -3.46 -11.71 -3.98
N SER A 117 -4.44 -10.85 -3.71
CA SER A 117 -5.38 -11.08 -2.62
C SER A 117 -5.63 -12.57 -2.66
N SER A 118 -5.15 -13.27 -1.63
CA SER A 118 -5.19 -14.71 -1.62
C SER A 118 -6.66 -15.06 -1.47
N GLU A 119 -7.37 -15.12 -2.60
CA GLU A 119 -8.57 -15.93 -2.81
C GLU A 119 -8.26 -17.43 -2.56
N TYR A 120 -7.02 -17.75 -2.19
CA TYR A 120 -6.51 -19.08 -1.84
C TYR A 120 -5.89 -19.11 -0.44
N HIS A 121 -6.66 -18.72 0.58
CA HIS A 121 -6.65 -19.49 1.83
C HIS A 121 -7.80 -20.50 1.77
N SER A 122 -7.66 -21.46 0.85
CA SER A 122 -8.40 -22.72 0.88
C SER A 122 -7.86 -23.52 2.07
N GLY A 123 -8.48 -23.31 3.22
CA GLY A 123 -8.07 -23.78 4.52
C GLY A 123 -8.90 -23.17 5.66
N GLN A 124 -9.73 -22.16 5.37
CA GLN A 124 -10.94 -21.95 6.14
C GLN A 124 -11.90 -23.12 5.84
N PRO A 125 -12.49 -23.77 6.86
CA PRO A 125 -13.53 -24.77 6.65
C PRO A 125 -14.65 -24.14 5.82
N GLU A 126 -15.27 -24.95 4.96
CA GLU A 126 -16.41 -24.59 4.11
C GLU A 126 -17.25 -23.46 4.71
N ASP A 127 -17.26 -22.33 4.00
CA ASP A 127 -18.00 -21.11 4.26
C ASP A 127 -19.42 -21.46 4.75
N LYS A 128 -19.68 -21.33 6.05
CA LYS A 128 -21.04 -21.34 6.61
C LYS A 128 -21.51 -19.91 6.52
N THR A 129 -21.98 -19.61 5.31
CA THR A 129 -21.85 -18.32 4.64
C THR A 129 -22.60 -17.17 5.30
N LEU A 130 -21.99 -15.99 5.26
CA LEU A 130 -22.70 -14.70 5.17
C LEU A 130 -23.93 -14.79 4.25
N PRO A 131 -24.90 -13.86 4.38
CA PRO A 131 -26.03 -13.81 3.45
C PRO A 131 -25.53 -13.92 2.01
N PHE A 132 -26.21 -14.75 1.21
CA PHE A 132 -25.74 -15.13 -0.13
C PHE A 132 -25.31 -13.90 -0.94
N GLY A 133 -24.12 -13.98 -1.55
CA GLY A 133 -23.58 -12.89 -2.37
C GLY A 133 -22.89 -11.76 -1.61
N ILE A 134 -22.56 -11.94 -0.32
CA ILE A 134 -21.87 -10.94 0.51
C ILE A 134 -20.61 -11.56 1.15
N ASP A 135 -19.48 -10.86 1.04
CA ASP A 135 -18.25 -11.17 1.78
C ASP A 135 -18.07 -10.23 3.00
N ALA A 136 -17.15 -10.57 3.90
CA ALA A 136 -16.92 -9.80 5.12
C ALA A 136 -16.49 -8.35 4.83
N ALA A 137 -15.75 -8.13 3.75
CA ALA A 137 -15.30 -6.81 3.32
C ALA A 137 -16.47 -5.93 2.87
N THR A 138 -17.44 -6.48 2.14
CA THR A 138 -18.64 -5.77 1.70
C THR A 138 -19.56 -5.46 2.87
N LEU A 139 -19.73 -6.39 3.81
CA LEU A 139 -20.46 -6.14 5.05
C LEU A 139 -19.81 -5.00 5.86
N GLY A 140 -18.49 -5.04 6.02
CA GLY A 140 -17.74 -3.98 6.70
C GLY A 140 -17.96 -2.61 6.06
N LYS A 141 -17.86 -2.51 4.73
CA LYS A 141 -18.13 -1.26 4.00
C LYS A 141 -19.53 -0.71 4.24
N VAL A 142 -20.54 -1.58 4.25
CA VAL A 142 -21.93 -1.19 4.54
C VAL A 142 -22.04 -0.60 5.95
N VAL A 143 -21.47 -1.28 6.96
CA VAL A 143 -21.51 -0.80 8.34
C VAL A 143 -20.76 0.52 8.50
N HIS A 144 -19.54 0.65 7.95
CA HIS A 144 -18.77 1.90 7.99
C HIS A 144 -19.54 3.05 7.34
N ARG A 145 -20.17 2.81 6.18
CA ARG A 145 -20.94 3.85 5.48
C ARG A 145 -22.17 4.31 6.26
N ILE A 146 -22.90 3.39 6.89
CA ILE A 146 -24.04 3.76 7.75
C ILE A 146 -23.53 4.48 9.01
N PHE A 147 -22.42 4.02 9.59
CA PHE A 147 -21.80 4.66 10.75
C PHE A 147 -21.35 6.09 10.45
N GLU A 148 -20.67 6.32 9.33
CA GLU A 148 -20.20 7.63 8.86
C GLU A 148 -21.34 8.66 8.80
N ILE A 149 -22.47 8.28 8.21
CA ILE A 149 -23.61 9.17 7.95
C ILE A 149 -24.56 9.22 9.15
N GLY A 150 -24.71 8.10 9.85
CA GLY A 150 -25.79 7.87 10.80
C GLY A 150 -25.43 8.12 12.25
N LEU A 151 -24.14 8.23 12.59
CA LEU A 151 -23.71 8.53 13.95
C LEU A 151 -24.18 9.94 14.36
N MET A 152 -24.88 10.01 15.49
CA MET A 152 -25.33 11.27 16.04
C MET A 152 -24.17 12.10 16.58
N ASN A 153 -24.30 13.43 16.49
CA ASN A 153 -23.38 14.38 17.11
C ASN A 153 -24.18 15.26 18.07
N PRO A 154 -23.91 15.22 19.39
CA PRO A 154 -24.67 16.00 20.36
C PRO A 154 -24.36 17.50 20.25
N GLY A 155 -23.25 17.84 19.60
CA GLY A 155 -22.62 19.16 19.64
C GLY A 155 -22.09 19.48 21.04
N PRO A 156 -21.49 20.67 21.21
CA PRO A 156 -20.92 21.07 22.49
C PRO A 156 -21.99 21.21 23.57
N PRO A 157 -21.65 20.89 24.83
CA PRO A 157 -22.47 21.26 25.97
C PRO A 157 -22.77 22.76 25.94
N SER A 158 -24.01 23.12 26.23
CA SER A 158 -24.42 24.52 26.40
C SER A 158 -23.44 25.21 27.34
N GLU A 159 -22.89 26.36 26.92
CA GLU A 159 -21.89 27.21 27.61
C GLU A 159 -20.41 27.03 27.19
N ILE A 160 -20.03 25.93 26.52
CA ILE A 160 -18.65 25.73 26.06
C ILE A 160 -18.54 26.02 24.56
N ILE A 161 -17.66 26.94 24.17
CA ILE A 161 -17.26 27.10 22.77
C ILE A 161 -16.00 26.25 22.58
N PRO A 162 -16.11 25.02 22.06
CA PRO A 162 -14.96 24.16 21.88
C PRO A 162 -14.03 24.74 20.81
N ASN A 163 -12.73 24.54 20.96
CA ASN A 163 -11.76 24.92 19.94
C ASN A 163 -11.72 23.90 18.78
N LEU A 164 -12.86 23.73 18.12
CA LEU A 164 -13.07 22.78 17.04
C LEU A 164 -13.71 23.46 15.82
N PRO A 165 -13.47 22.94 14.61
CA PRO A 165 -14.17 23.41 13.41
C PRO A 165 -15.69 23.24 13.54
N SER A 166 -16.46 24.12 12.88
CA SER A 166 -17.93 24.05 12.85
C SER A 166 -18.47 22.71 12.36
N SER A 167 -17.75 22.05 11.44
CA SER A 167 -18.11 20.72 10.94
C SER A 167 -18.00 19.60 11.96
N TRP A 168 -17.27 19.81 13.07
CA TRP A 168 -17.11 18.81 14.14
C TRP A 168 -18.15 18.96 15.25
N ILE A 169 -18.77 20.14 15.35
CA ILE A 169 -19.65 20.53 16.45
C ILE A 169 -21.11 20.68 16.01
N SER A 170 -21.37 20.55 14.71
CA SER A 170 -22.71 20.59 14.14
C SER A 170 -23.55 19.43 14.67
N LYS A 171 -24.67 19.75 15.33
CA LYS A 171 -25.58 18.73 15.85
C LYS A 171 -26.18 17.90 14.71
N SER A 172 -26.16 16.58 14.85
CA SER A 172 -26.82 15.65 13.93
C SER A 172 -27.66 14.65 14.71
N PRO A 173 -28.85 14.28 14.21
CA PRO A 173 -29.68 13.28 14.86
C PRO A 173 -29.10 11.88 14.68
N ASP A 174 -29.51 10.96 15.56
CA ASP A 174 -29.23 9.54 15.41
C ASP A 174 -29.99 8.95 14.22
N ARG A 175 -29.25 8.36 13.29
CA ARG A 175 -29.78 7.63 12.14
C ARG A 175 -29.13 6.26 11.95
N LEU A 176 -28.38 5.76 12.95
CA LEU A 176 -27.68 4.47 12.82
C LEU A 176 -28.65 3.33 12.46
N THR A 177 -29.88 3.35 12.97
CA THR A 177 -30.91 2.34 12.69
C THR A 177 -32.07 2.88 11.85
N ASP A 178 -31.86 3.96 11.08
CA ASP A 178 -32.85 4.54 10.18
C ASP A 178 -33.01 3.69 8.92
N ASP A 179 -34.22 3.17 8.69
CA ASP A 179 -34.55 2.29 7.56
C ASP A 179 -34.25 2.94 6.21
N SER A 180 -34.50 4.24 6.08
CA SER A 180 -34.24 4.97 4.83
C SER A 180 -32.75 5.08 4.52
N LEU A 181 -31.92 5.28 5.55
CA LEU A 181 -30.46 5.32 5.42
C LEU A 181 -29.90 3.95 5.07
N MET A 182 -30.33 2.90 5.78
CA MET A 182 -29.91 1.53 5.48
C MET A 182 -30.28 1.13 4.05
N GLU A 183 -31.51 1.43 3.62
CA GLU A 183 -31.94 1.16 2.25
C GLU A 183 -31.07 1.90 1.23
N GLN A 184 -30.77 3.19 1.44
CA GLN A 184 -29.90 3.97 0.57
C GLN A 184 -28.51 3.35 0.46
N VAL A 185 -27.87 3.00 1.59
CA VAL A 185 -26.52 2.40 1.60
C VAL A 185 -26.52 1.02 0.96
N PHE A 186 -27.57 0.23 1.15
CA PHE A 186 -27.69 -1.08 0.51
C PHE A 186 -27.85 -0.96 -1.01
N HIS A 187 -28.50 0.09 -1.50
CA HIS A 187 -28.53 0.39 -2.93
C HIS A 187 -27.17 0.86 -3.47
N GLU A 188 -26.37 1.55 -2.65
CA GLU A 188 -25.05 2.04 -3.03
C GLU A 188 -23.99 0.91 -3.09
N ILE A 189 -24.00 -0.02 -2.14
CA ILE A 189 -22.87 -0.94 -1.91
C ILE A 189 -23.20 -2.40 -2.24
N LEU A 190 -24.42 -2.89 -1.94
CA LEU A 190 -24.71 -4.32 -2.08
C LEU A 190 -24.90 -4.72 -3.55
N PRO A 191 -24.35 -5.87 -3.98
CA PRO A 191 -24.67 -6.48 -5.28
C PRO A 191 -26.18 -6.71 -5.47
N LEU A 192 -26.60 -6.88 -6.73
CA LEU A 192 -28.02 -7.08 -7.06
C LEU A 192 -28.52 -8.45 -6.57
N GLU A 193 -27.65 -9.44 -6.54
CA GLU A 193 -27.92 -10.82 -6.17
C GLU A 193 -27.80 -11.07 -4.65
N ALA A 194 -27.39 -10.05 -3.88
CA ALA A 194 -27.15 -10.16 -2.46
C ALA A 194 -28.45 -10.38 -1.67
N ASP A 195 -28.41 -11.24 -0.65
CA ASP A 195 -29.50 -11.38 0.31
C ASP A 195 -29.60 -10.14 1.21
N ARG A 196 -30.41 -9.18 0.76
CA ARG A 196 -30.68 -7.92 1.46
C ARG A 196 -31.34 -8.14 2.82
N GLU A 197 -32.20 -9.15 2.96
CA GLU A 197 -32.92 -9.39 4.21
C GLU A 197 -31.98 -9.94 5.28
N GLY A 198 -31.18 -10.95 4.95
CA GLY A 198 -30.14 -11.48 5.83
C GLY A 198 -29.13 -10.42 6.21
N CYS A 199 -28.67 -9.62 5.24
CA CYS A 199 -27.75 -8.50 5.48
C CYS A 199 -28.34 -7.47 6.44
N SER A 200 -29.60 -7.08 6.23
CA SER A 200 -30.32 -6.13 7.09
C SER A 200 -30.32 -6.57 8.55
N LYS A 201 -30.54 -7.86 8.83
CA LYS A 201 -30.55 -8.40 10.19
C LYS A 201 -29.20 -8.26 10.88
N ILE A 202 -28.12 -8.64 10.20
CA ILE A 202 -26.76 -8.57 10.76
C ILE A 202 -26.34 -7.13 10.98
N VAL A 203 -26.47 -6.29 9.94
CA VAL A 203 -26.11 -4.87 9.98
C VAL A 203 -26.88 -4.14 11.07
N ARG A 204 -28.20 -4.33 11.16
CA ARG A 204 -29.02 -3.71 12.21
C ARG A 204 -28.57 -4.15 13.60
N THR A 205 -28.25 -5.43 13.78
CA THR A 205 -27.78 -5.94 15.09
C THR A 205 -26.47 -5.25 15.51
N ILE A 206 -25.50 -5.12 14.60
CA ILE A 206 -24.24 -4.41 14.85
C ILE A 206 -24.52 -2.94 15.23
N LEU A 207 -25.32 -2.24 14.43
CA LEU A 207 -25.60 -0.82 14.62
C LEU A 207 -26.40 -0.57 15.90
N GLU A 208 -27.33 -1.46 16.26
CA GLU A 208 -28.03 -1.41 17.55
C GLU A 208 -27.10 -1.60 18.74
N ARG A 209 -26.11 -2.49 18.63
CA ARG A 209 -25.11 -2.70 19.68
C ARG A 209 -24.23 -1.47 19.84
N ILE A 210 -23.73 -0.89 18.76
CA ILE A 210 -22.98 0.38 18.78
C ILE A 210 -23.83 1.50 19.42
N ARG A 211 -25.10 1.62 19.01
CA ARG A 211 -26.04 2.63 19.51
C ARG A 211 -26.35 2.49 21.01
N LYS A 212 -26.39 1.27 21.53
CA LYS A 212 -26.65 0.98 22.96
C LYS A 212 -25.38 0.93 23.81
N GLY A 213 -24.20 0.84 23.18
CA GLY A 213 -22.92 0.77 23.87
C GLY A 213 -22.36 2.14 24.29
N PRO A 214 -21.16 2.18 24.89
CA PRO A 214 -20.56 3.39 25.44
C PRO A 214 -20.44 4.56 24.45
N LEU A 215 -20.15 4.27 23.17
CA LEU A 215 -20.10 5.32 22.14
C LEU A 215 -21.45 5.97 21.91
N GLY A 216 -22.52 5.16 21.81
CA GLY A 216 -23.87 5.66 21.60
C GLY A 216 -24.33 6.54 22.76
N GLU A 217 -24.02 6.16 24.00
CA GLU A 217 -24.28 6.97 25.19
C GLU A 217 -23.52 8.31 25.15
N LEU A 218 -22.22 8.27 24.88
CA LEU A 218 -21.39 9.47 24.72
C LEU A 218 -21.94 10.42 23.64
N CYS A 219 -22.26 9.88 22.46
CA CYS A 219 -22.80 10.66 21.35
C CYS A 219 -24.24 11.16 21.59
N SER A 220 -24.99 10.56 22.54
CA SER A 220 -26.29 11.10 22.97
C SER A 220 -26.17 12.38 23.81
N GLY A 221 -24.95 12.76 24.21
CA GLY A 221 -24.67 13.88 25.11
C GLY A 221 -24.67 13.47 26.59
N THR A 222 -24.69 12.18 26.89
CA THR A 222 -24.56 11.66 28.25
C THR A 222 -23.08 11.64 28.66
N SER A 223 -22.81 11.90 29.94
CA SER A 223 -21.45 11.77 30.46
C SER A 223 -21.14 10.30 30.77
N VAL A 224 -20.02 9.80 30.26
CA VAL A 224 -19.49 8.46 30.54
C VAL A 224 -18.09 8.63 31.10
N ASP A 225 -17.83 8.06 32.29
CA ASP A 225 -16.56 8.20 33.02
C ASP A 225 -16.07 9.66 33.17
N GLY A 226 -17.00 10.60 33.38
CA GLY A 226 -16.68 12.03 33.54
C GLY A 226 -16.34 12.76 32.24
N HIS A 227 -16.34 12.06 31.09
CA HIS A 227 -16.19 12.67 29.78
C HIS A 227 -17.54 13.04 29.17
N LEU A 228 -17.60 14.19 28.52
CA LEU A 228 -18.72 14.65 27.69
C LEU A 228 -18.23 14.89 26.28
N VAL A 229 -18.98 14.42 25.27
CA VAL A 229 -18.65 14.70 23.86
C VAL A 229 -18.97 16.15 23.55
N ASP A 230 -17.98 16.88 23.02
CA ASP A 230 -18.14 18.26 22.58
C ASP A 230 -17.88 18.46 21.08
N GLY A 231 -17.47 17.40 20.39
CA GLY A 231 -17.45 17.30 18.94
C GLY A 231 -16.94 15.96 18.45
N LEU A 232 -17.16 15.66 17.18
CA LEU A 232 -16.64 14.46 16.53
C LEU A 232 -16.45 14.67 15.04
N ARG A 233 -15.63 13.82 14.42
CA ARG A 233 -15.46 13.76 12.97
C ARG A 233 -15.37 12.33 12.52
N THR A 234 -16.32 11.89 11.70
CA THR A 234 -16.22 10.64 10.94
C THR A 234 -15.38 10.87 9.68
N GLU A 235 -14.70 9.80 9.22
CA GLU A 235 -13.86 9.80 8.02
C GLU A 235 -12.88 11.00 8.00
N MET A 236 -12.07 11.14 9.05
CA MET A 236 -11.10 12.22 9.16
C MET A 236 -9.84 11.91 8.33
N PRO A 237 -9.58 12.63 7.21
CA PRO A 237 -8.36 12.42 6.45
C PRO A 237 -7.14 12.88 7.25
N PHE A 238 -6.04 12.17 7.11
CA PHE A 238 -4.76 12.57 7.66
C PHE A 238 -3.63 12.45 6.66
N HIS A 239 -2.60 13.26 6.87
CA HIS A 239 -1.33 13.18 6.18
C HIS A 239 -0.22 13.16 7.22
N ILE A 240 0.64 12.14 7.18
CA ILE A 240 1.85 12.07 7.98
C ILE A 240 3.04 12.28 7.05
N ALA A 241 3.92 13.20 7.42
CA ALA A 241 5.25 13.35 6.86
C ALA A 241 6.29 13.25 7.99
N ARG A 242 7.16 12.25 7.92
CA ARG A 242 8.24 12.04 8.91
C ARG A 242 9.59 12.03 8.21
N THR A 243 10.55 12.75 8.78
CA THR A 243 11.94 12.65 8.34
C THR A 243 12.55 11.40 8.94
N VAL A 244 13.01 10.50 8.08
CA VAL A 244 13.73 9.27 8.44
C VAL A 244 15.22 9.51 8.24
N ASP A 245 16.00 9.23 9.28
CA ASP A 245 17.46 9.18 9.19
C ASP A 245 17.89 7.80 8.71
N LEU A 246 18.64 7.77 7.61
CA LEU A 246 19.01 6.55 6.91
C LEU A 246 20.49 6.18 7.14
N GLY A 247 21.26 7.03 7.84
CA GLY A 247 22.68 6.78 8.09
C GLY A 247 23.54 6.68 6.82
N GLY A 248 23.02 7.15 5.67
CA GLY A 248 23.72 7.18 4.38
C GLY A 248 23.44 5.99 3.46
N ILE A 249 22.54 6.19 2.49
CA ILE A 249 22.33 5.26 1.38
C ILE A 249 23.04 5.78 0.13
N THR A 250 23.95 4.97 -0.43
CA THR A 250 24.54 5.26 -1.74
C THR A 250 23.78 4.53 -2.84
N ARG A 251 23.15 5.28 -3.75
CA ARG A 251 22.57 4.73 -4.96
C ARG A 251 23.59 4.77 -6.08
N GLY A 252 23.75 3.64 -6.74
CA GLY A 252 24.62 3.52 -7.90
C GLY A 252 23.91 2.92 -9.10
N ARG A 253 24.61 2.92 -10.23
CA ARG A 253 24.25 2.15 -11.43
C ARG A 253 25.24 1.01 -11.61
N TRP A 254 24.79 -0.08 -12.23
CA TRP A 254 25.69 -1.12 -12.66
C TRP A 254 26.57 -0.63 -13.82
N SER A 255 27.87 -0.92 -13.75
CA SER A 255 28.82 -0.76 -14.85
C SER A 255 29.68 -2.03 -14.96
N PRO A 256 30.33 -2.27 -16.12
CA PRO A 256 31.26 -3.40 -16.26
C PRO A 256 32.39 -3.41 -15.22
N ASP A 257 32.76 -2.25 -14.69
CA ASP A 257 33.82 -2.08 -13.68
C ASP A 257 33.30 -2.15 -12.23
N GLY A 258 32.00 -2.42 -12.05
CA GLY A 258 31.34 -2.49 -10.75
C GLY A 258 30.23 -1.44 -10.58
N ILE A 259 29.68 -1.36 -9.37
CA ILE A 259 28.63 -0.37 -9.06
C ILE A 259 29.30 1.01 -8.99
N GLU A 260 28.85 1.91 -9.85
CA GLU A 260 29.29 3.31 -9.86
C GLU A 260 28.36 4.13 -8.95
N PRO A 261 28.85 4.79 -7.90
CA PRO A 261 28.04 5.61 -7.00
C PRO A 261 27.58 6.89 -7.72
N LEU A 262 26.27 7.17 -7.67
CA LEU A 262 25.65 8.32 -8.31
C LEU A 262 25.09 9.32 -7.31
N SER A 263 24.40 8.84 -6.28
CA SER A 263 23.84 9.70 -5.24
C SER A 263 23.95 9.13 -3.83
N TYR A 264 24.03 10.04 -2.86
CA TYR A 264 24.10 9.76 -1.44
C TYR A 264 22.89 10.40 -0.76
N ILE A 265 22.18 9.61 0.04
CA ILE A 265 20.94 9.99 0.70
C ILE A 265 21.13 9.78 2.19
N ASP A 266 21.18 10.88 2.94
CA ASP A 266 21.33 10.85 4.41
C ASP A 266 19.96 10.74 5.09
N HIS A 267 18.98 11.45 4.56
CA HIS A 267 17.62 11.51 5.09
C HIS A 267 16.59 11.43 3.96
N ALA A 268 15.40 10.96 4.30
CA ALA A 268 14.24 11.00 3.40
C ALA A 268 12.96 11.36 4.15
N SER A 269 12.01 11.95 3.44
CA SER A 269 10.66 12.17 3.96
C SER A 269 9.79 10.96 3.64
N LEU A 270 9.36 10.23 4.67
CA LEU A 270 8.33 9.20 4.56
C LEU A 270 6.95 9.86 4.66
N GLU A 271 6.11 9.61 3.67
CA GLU A 271 4.78 10.18 3.54
C GLU A 271 3.70 9.10 3.45
N MET A 272 2.63 9.32 4.19
CA MET A 272 1.47 8.43 4.23
C MET A 272 0.19 9.24 4.31
N ASP A 273 -0.83 8.76 3.62
CA ASP A 273 -2.18 9.31 3.66
C ASP A 273 -3.15 8.21 4.05
N GLY A 274 -4.13 8.56 4.85
CA GLY A 274 -5.18 7.65 5.27
C GLY A 274 -6.38 8.39 5.81
N VAL A 275 -7.32 7.62 6.35
CA VAL A 275 -8.55 8.14 6.94
C VAL A 275 -8.77 7.43 8.28
N ILE A 276 -9.12 8.20 9.31
CA ILE A 276 -9.52 7.70 10.62
C ILE A 276 -11.05 7.60 10.62
N ASP A 277 -11.60 6.43 10.98
CA ASP A 277 -13.06 6.21 10.97
C ASP A 277 -13.81 7.21 11.85
N LEU A 278 -13.32 7.42 13.08
CA LEU A 278 -13.87 8.38 14.03
C LEU A 278 -12.75 9.09 14.81
N VAL A 279 -12.83 10.41 14.85
CA VAL A 279 -12.12 11.23 15.84
C VAL A 279 -13.14 11.78 16.83
N LEU A 280 -13.03 11.36 18.09
CA LEU A 280 -13.92 11.77 19.16
C LEU A 280 -13.25 12.84 20.01
N CYS A 281 -13.93 13.97 20.21
CA CYS A 281 -13.49 15.04 21.10
C CYS A 281 -14.35 15.06 22.34
N THR A 282 -13.71 15.05 23.51
CA THR A 282 -14.39 15.10 24.80
C THR A 282 -13.81 16.17 25.70
N THR A 283 -14.60 16.59 26.67
CA THR A 283 -14.19 17.43 27.79
C THR A 283 -14.49 16.74 29.11
N SER A 284 -13.60 16.91 30.07
CA SER A 284 -13.79 16.49 31.47
C SER A 284 -13.27 17.59 32.40
N GLU A 285 -13.33 17.36 33.72
CA GLU A 285 -12.74 18.27 34.71
C GLU A 285 -11.23 18.48 34.53
N GLU A 286 -10.54 17.49 33.94
CA GLU A 286 -9.10 17.50 33.73
C GLU A 286 -8.67 18.29 32.49
N GLY A 287 -9.57 18.48 31.52
CA GLY A 287 -9.26 19.23 30.31
C GLY A 287 -10.05 18.82 29.08
N SER A 288 -9.46 19.08 27.91
CA SER A 288 -10.03 18.75 26.60
C SER A 288 -9.20 17.67 25.92
N PHE A 289 -9.87 16.65 25.41
CA PHE A 289 -9.25 15.45 24.89
C PHE A 289 -9.68 15.19 23.45
N VAL A 290 -8.85 14.44 22.73
CA VAL A 290 -9.14 13.92 21.40
C VAL A 290 -8.65 12.47 21.29
N ARG A 291 -9.48 11.59 20.74
CA ARG A 291 -9.16 10.15 20.60
C ARG A 291 -9.49 9.69 19.17
N PRO A 292 -8.57 8.96 18.50
CA PRO A 292 -8.92 8.20 17.31
C PRO A 292 -9.58 6.87 17.69
N ILE A 293 -10.69 6.55 17.04
CA ILE A 293 -11.44 5.31 17.19
C ILE A 293 -11.60 4.68 15.82
N ASP A 294 -11.22 3.41 15.69
CA ASP A 294 -11.36 2.63 14.46
C ASP A 294 -12.47 1.59 14.64
N LEU A 295 -13.37 1.48 13.67
CA LEU A 295 -14.51 0.57 13.71
C LEU A 295 -14.11 -0.75 13.08
N LYS A 296 -14.28 -1.86 13.82
CA LYS A 296 -14.05 -3.21 13.30
C LYS A 296 -15.30 -4.05 13.35
N THR A 297 -15.60 -4.70 12.23
CA THR A 297 -16.72 -5.64 12.08
C THR A 297 -16.25 -7.10 11.99
N GLU A 298 -15.09 -7.39 12.57
CA GLU A 298 -14.55 -8.75 12.63
C GLU A 298 -15.51 -9.68 13.37
N GLU A 299 -15.50 -10.96 12.99
CA GLU A 299 -16.37 -11.99 13.55
C GLU A 299 -17.88 -11.65 13.49
N ALA A 300 -18.34 -10.82 12.54
CA ALA A 300 -19.77 -10.53 12.35
C ALA A 300 -20.67 -11.77 12.20
N MET A 301 -20.07 -12.91 11.82
CA MET A 301 -20.72 -14.22 11.74
C MET A 301 -21.12 -14.80 13.09
N SER A 302 -20.39 -14.49 14.17
CA SER A 302 -20.72 -14.95 15.52
C SER A 302 -22.12 -14.50 15.99
N ILE A 303 -22.68 -13.47 15.34
CA ILE A 303 -24.02 -12.96 15.62
C ILE A 303 -25.12 -13.97 15.27
N SER A 304 -24.97 -14.77 14.21
CA SER A 304 -25.98 -15.76 13.80
C SER A 304 -25.87 -17.08 14.54
N ASP A 305 -24.68 -17.41 15.05
CA ASP A 305 -24.36 -18.79 15.44
C ASP A 305 -24.55 -19.07 16.94
N PHE A 306 -25.01 -18.09 17.73
CA PHE A 306 -25.12 -18.17 19.19
C PHE A 306 -23.83 -18.68 19.86
N ASP A 307 -22.69 -18.48 19.21
CA ASP A 307 -21.40 -18.86 19.76
C ASP A 307 -21.02 -17.87 20.87
N SER A 308 -20.39 -18.38 21.92
CA SER A 308 -19.98 -17.60 23.09
C SER A 308 -18.47 -17.40 23.17
N GLU A 309 -17.74 -17.85 22.16
CA GLU A 309 -16.29 -17.71 22.04
C GLU A 309 -15.89 -16.56 21.10
N GLY A 310 -14.66 -16.04 21.24
CA GLY A 310 -14.17 -14.91 20.45
C GLY A 310 -14.59 -13.55 20.99
N LEU A 311 -14.71 -12.55 20.12
CA LEU A 311 -15.03 -11.16 20.50
C LEU A 311 -16.42 -11.03 21.11
N ILE A 312 -17.38 -11.87 20.69
CA ILE A 312 -18.78 -11.82 21.17
C ILE A 312 -18.89 -12.17 22.66
N SER A 313 -17.92 -12.90 23.22
CA SER A 313 -17.84 -13.27 24.64
C SER A 313 -17.84 -12.06 25.57
N SER A 314 -17.42 -10.90 25.08
CA SER A 314 -17.32 -9.64 25.84
C SER A 314 -18.61 -8.83 25.81
N LEU A 315 -19.67 -9.30 25.13
CA LEU A 315 -20.95 -8.60 25.02
C LEU A 315 -21.58 -8.32 26.39
N GLY A 316 -22.03 -7.08 26.60
CA GLY A 316 -22.66 -6.63 27.85
C GLY A 316 -21.68 -6.19 28.94
N ASN A 317 -20.38 -6.18 28.66
CA ASN A 317 -19.40 -5.47 29.46
C ASN A 317 -19.26 -4.04 28.94
N ASP A 318 -19.17 -3.05 29.82
CA ASP A 318 -19.03 -1.63 29.45
C ASP A 318 -17.65 -1.05 29.76
N SER A 319 -16.73 -1.84 30.31
CA SER A 319 -15.36 -1.39 30.59
C SER A 319 -14.61 -1.05 29.31
N ILE A 320 -13.90 0.08 29.28
CA ILE A 320 -13.06 0.45 28.14
C ILE A 320 -11.77 -0.39 28.02
N ASN A 321 -11.40 -1.12 29.08
CA ASN A 321 -10.24 -2.01 29.03
C ASN A 321 -10.60 -3.31 28.31
N PRO A 322 -9.63 -3.98 27.66
CA PRO A 322 -9.85 -5.31 27.13
C PRO A 322 -10.18 -6.31 28.23
N VAL A 323 -11.19 -7.15 28.00
CA VAL A 323 -11.69 -8.14 28.97
C VAL A 323 -11.57 -9.58 28.47
N SER A 324 -11.16 -9.78 27.21
CA SER A 324 -10.93 -11.09 26.61
C SER A 324 -9.63 -11.12 25.80
N GLN A 325 -9.12 -12.32 25.55
CA GLN A 325 -7.95 -12.50 24.68
C GLN A 325 -8.24 -12.06 23.25
N ALA A 326 -9.46 -12.27 22.75
CA ALA A 326 -9.86 -11.82 21.42
C ALA A 326 -9.78 -10.29 21.27
N GLU A 327 -10.14 -9.53 22.31
CA GLU A 327 -9.97 -8.07 22.34
C GLU A 327 -8.49 -7.65 22.37
N MET A 328 -7.61 -8.44 22.99
CA MET A 328 -6.17 -8.21 22.94
C MET A 328 -5.59 -8.51 21.56
N ASP A 329 -6.02 -9.61 20.94
CA ASP A 329 -5.53 -10.08 19.64
C ASP A 329 -5.90 -9.09 18.52
N ILE A 330 -7.13 -8.54 18.55
CA ILE A 330 -7.56 -7.52 17.56
C ILE A 330 -6.77 -6.22 17.72
N LEU A 331 -6.43 -5.80 18.95
CA LEU A 331 -5.57 -4.62 19.18
C LEU A 331 -4.14 -4.85 18.66
N GLU A 332 -3.59 -6.04 18.85
CA GLU A 332 -2.28 -6.40 18.29
C GLU A 332 -2.31 -6.44 16.77
N HIS A 333 -3.36 -7.02 16.17
CA HIS A 333 -3.53 -7.11 14.73
C HIS A 333 -3.58 -5.71 14.06
N HIS A 334 -4.25 -4.75 14.70
CA HIS A 334 -4.39 -3.37 14.18
C HIS A 334 -3.38 -2.37 14.78
N ALA A 335 -2.34 -2.85 15.46
CA ALA A 335 -1.37 -2.02 16.17
C ALA A 335 -0.77 -0.89 15.31
N MET A 336 -0.30 -1.22 14.10
CA MET A 336 0.35 -0.24 13.21
C MET A 336 -0.62 0.87 12.79
N GLN A 337 -1.86 0.52 12.44
CA GLN A 337 -2.90 1.46 12.00
C GLN A 337 -3.29 2.42 13.13
N LEU A 338 -3.62 1.89 14.30
CA LEU A 338 -4.04 2.67 15.46
C LEU A 338 -2.93 3.61 15.95
N THR A 339 -1.69 3.14 15.92
CA THR A 339 -0.53 3.95 16.30
C THR A 339 -0.31 5.10 15.31
N LEU A 340 -0.49 4.87 14.01
CA LEU A 340 -0.45 5.95 13.01
C LEU A 340 -1.54 6.99 13.24
N TYR A 341 -2.77 6.57 13.56
CA TYR A 341 -3.87 7.50 13.84
C TYR A 341 -3.56 8.38 15.06
N TYR A 342 -3.04 7.78 16.11
CA TYR A 342 -2.56 8.52 17.27
C TYR A 342 -1.49 9.53 16.88
N LEU A 343 -0.45 9.13 16.15
CA LEU A 343 0.63 10.02 15.73
C LEU A 343 0.16 11.16 14.83
N SER A 344 -0.85 10.93 13.99
CA SER A 344 -1.49 11.96 13.17
C SER A 344 -2.13 13.04 14.04
N LEU A 345 -2.97 12.64 14.99
CA LEU A 345 -3.64 13.59 15.89
C LEU A 345 -2.63 14.28 16.81
N LYS A 346 -1.65 13.53 17.33
CA LYS A 346 -0.58 14.05 18.17
C LYS A 346 0.23 15.12 17.45
N SER A 347 0.58 14.89 16.19
CA SER A 347 1.29 15.87 15.37
C SER A 347 0.47 17.16 15.16
N ILE A 348 -0.85 17.05 14.98
CA ILE A 348 -1.73 18.21 14.82
C ILE A 348 -1.81 19.01 16.13
N GLU A 349 -2.05 18.35 17.25
CA GLU A 349 -2.19 19.01 18.55
C GLU A 349 -0.87 19.58 19.09
N ASP A 350 0.26 18.91 18.86
CA ASP A 350 1.58 19.43 19.21
C ASP A 350 1.93 20.69 18.39
N GLU A 351 1.56 20.73 17.10
CA GLU A 351 1.76 21.92 16.28
C GLU A 351 0.89 23.10 16.75
N ARG A 352 -0.35 22.83 17.16
CA ARG A 352 -1.21 23.85 17.79
C ARG A 352 -0.58 24.39 19.06
N LYS A 353 -0.10 23.49 19.93
CA LYS A 353 0.59 23.84 21.17
C LYS A 353 1.83 24.69 20.91
N ASN A 354 2.67 24.31 19.94
CA ASN A 354 3.88 25.04 19.54
C ASN A 354 3.56 26.46 19.04
N ARG A 355 2.40 26.65 18.41
CA ARG A 355 1.89 27.96 17.96
C ARG A 355 1.15 28.75 19.04
N GLY A 356 1.05 28.23 20.27
CA GLY A 356 0.30 28.86 21.35
C GLY A 356 -1.22 28.88 21.14
N LEU A 357 -1.73 28.00 20.26
CA LEU A 357 -3.17 27.82 20.05
C LEU A 357 -3.71 26.83 21.09
N PRO A 358 -5.00 26.91 21.46
CA PRO A 358 -5.58 25.91 22.34
C PRO A 358 -5.53 24.54 21.67
N TYR A 359 -5.07 23.56 22.44
CA TYR A 359 -4.81 22.19 22.02
C TYR A 359 -5.54 21.22 22.94
N ARG A 360 -5.67 19.98 22.49
CA ARG A 360 -6.26 18.87 23.23
C ARG A 360 -5.20 17.84 23.57
N GLU A 361 -5.37 17.15 24.69
CA GLU A 361 -4.59 15.98 24.99
C GLU A 361 -5.05 14.81 24.12
N VAL A 362 -4.10 14.14 23.46
CA VAL A 362 -4.39 13.01 22.60
C VAL A 362 -4.39 11.74 23.44
N LEU A 363 -5.55 11.12 23.58
CA LEU A 363 -5.71 9.85 24.28
C LEU A 363 -5.24 8.69 23.41
N ARG A 364 -4.93 7.56 24.07
CA ARG A 364 -4.60 6.31 23.37
C ARG A 364 -5.72 5.93 22.41
N PRO A 365 -5.38 5.34 21.24
CA PRO A 365 -6.37 4.92 20.27
C PRO A 365 -7.29 3.83 20.87
N ALA A 366 -8.46 3.65 20.28
CA ALA A 366 -9.38 2.58 20.64
C ALA A 366 -9.99 1.90 19.42
N ILE A 367 -10.43 0.66 19.59
CA ILE A 367 -11.26 -0.04 18.60
C ILE A 367 -12.71 -0.03 19.07
N LEU A 368 -13.63 0.37 18.18
CA LEU A 368 -15.05 0.10 18.34
C LEU A 368 -15.34 -1.29 17.76
N VAL A 369 -15.58 -2.26 18.64
CA VAL A 369 -15.89 -3.63 18.25
C VAL A 369 -17.36 -3.71 17.88
N GLY A 370 -17.66 -3.72 16.57
CA GLY A 370 -19.03 -3.60 16.06
C GLY A 370 -19.96 -4.70 16.56
N ILE A 371 -19.46 -5.92 16.71
CA ILE A 371 -20.28 -7.05 17.16
C ILE A 371 -20.64 -6.98 18.65
N THR A 372 -19.96 -6.19 19.49
CA THR A 372 -20.32 -6.02 20.91
C THR A 372 -20.82 -4.62 21.22
N GLY A 373 -20.49 -3.62 20.38
CA GLY A 373 -20.71 -2.21 20.64
C GLY A 373 -19.72 -1.59 21.62
N ARG A 374 -18.70 -2.35 22.06
CA ARG A 374 -17.70 -1.91 23.04
C ARG A 374 -16.65 -1.01 22.39
N ILE A 375 -16.22 0.00 23.14
CA ILE A 375 -14.96 0.72 22.86
C ILE A 375 -13.88 0.05 23.68
N VAL A 376 -12.85 -0.47 23.03
CA VAL A 376 -11.69 -1.09 23.67
C VAL A 376 -10.47 -0.19 23.48
N GLU A 377 -10.03 0.45 24.55
CA GLU A 377 -8.84 1.28 24.57
C GLU A 377 -7.57 0.42 24.50
N TYR A 378 -6.59 0.87 23.73
CA TYR A 378 -5.28 0.23 23.64
C TYR A 378 -4.53 0.30 24.99
N PRO A 379 -4.15 -0.84 25.60
CA PRO A 379 -3.39 -0.86 26.84
C PRO A 379 -2.05 -0.12 26.74
N GLU A 380 -1.61 0.49 27.84
CA GLU A 380 -0.43 1.36 27.85
C GLU A 380 0.85 0.69 27.39
N ASP A 381 1.13 -0.47 27.98
CA ASP A 381 2.33 -1.27 27.76
C ASP A 381 2.40 -1.75 26.31
N MET A 382 1.30 -2.32 25.80
CA MET A 382 1.22 -2.72 24.40
C MET A 382 1.35 -1.52 23.46
N PHE A 383 0.75 -0.39 23.80
CA PHE A 383 0.79 0.81 22.95
C PHE A 383 2.19 1.39 22.84
N LEU A 384 2.95 1.42 23.94
CA LEU A 384 4.35 1.86 23.94
C LEU A 384 5.23 0.93 23.10
N GLU A 385 4.99 -0.38 23.13
CA GLU A 385 5.67 -1.34 22.26
C GLU A 385 5.31 -1.11 20.78
N ALA A 386 4.02 -0.87 20.48
CA ALA A 386 3.54 -0.60 19.13
C ALA A 386 4.16 0.68 18.53
N LEU A 387 4.34 1.73 19.34
CA LEU A 387 5.06 2.95 18.93
C LEU A 387 6.50 2.65 18.48
N GLN A 388 7.23 1.83 19.23
CA GLN A 388 8.60 1.44 18.90
C GLN A 388 8.65 0.58 17.63
N LYS A 389 7.75 -0.41 17.52
CA LYS A 389 7.62 -1.26 16.32
C LYS A 389 7.33 -0.43 15.08
N LEU A 390 6.43 0.56 15.18
CA LEU A 390 6.08 1.44 14.07
C LEU A 390 7.28 2.28 13.61
N GLU A 391 8.08 2.82 14.54
CA GLU A 391 9.28 3.59 14.19
C GLU A 391 10.31 2.73 13.43
N ILE A 392 10.56 1.50 13.90
CA ILE A 392 11.44 0.54 13.22
C ILE A 392 10.89 0.20 11.82
N ALA A 393 9.57 -0.02 11.72
CA ALA A 393 8.91 -0.31 10.46
C ALA A 393 9.07 0.85 9.46
N MET A 394 8.75 2.08 9.87
CA MET A 394 8.90 3.29 9.04
C MET A 394 10.33 3.48 8.54
N ASN A 395 11.33 3.27 9.40
CA ASN A 395 12.73 3.38 8.99
C ASN A 395 13.10 2.31 7.96
N THR A 396 12.74 1.04 8.24
CA THR A 396 13.11 -0.09 7.39
C THR A 396 12.43 -0.05 6.03
N VAL A 397 11.13 0.31 5.96
CA VAL A 397 10.42 0.41 4.68
C VAL A 397 10.93 1.58 3.84
N THR A 398 11.35 2.68 4.47
CA THR A 398 11.95 3.83 3.78
C THR A 398 13.32 3.47 3.22
N GLU A 399 14.17 2.81 4.02
CA GLU A 399 15.45 2.28 3.56
C GLU A 399 15.24 1.30 2.40
N MET A 400 14.35 0.32 2.58
CA MET A 400 14.01 -0.67 1.56
C MET A 400 13.52 -0.02 0.27
N ALA A 401 12.79 1.10 0.31
CA ALA A 401 12.33 1.81 -0.88
C ALA A 401 13.43 2.59 -1.61
N LEU A 402 14.51 2.97 -0.92
CA LEU A 402 15.58 3.82 -1.48
C LEU A 402 16.82 3.04 -1.91
N LEU A 403 17.08 1.87 -1.35
CA LEU A 403 18.19 1.00 -1.74
C LEU A 403 18.16 0.68 -3.25
N SER A 404 19.31 0.78 -3.93
CA SER A 404 19.45 0.29 -5.31
C SER A 404 19.29 -1.22 -5.38
N GLU A 405 19.94 -1.93 -4.45
CA GLU A 405 19.83 -3.36 -4.26
C GLU A 405 19.42 -3.63 -2.81
N ALA A 406 18.24 -4.22 -2.63
CA ALA A 406 17.73 -4.67 -1.34
C ALA A 406 17.63 -6.20 -1.40
N PRO A 407 18.69 -6.96 -1.04
CA PRO A 407 18.68 -8.41 -1.19
C PRO A 407 17.64 -9.04 -0.25
N ILE A 408 16.81 -9.94 -0.77
CA ILE A 408 15.73 -10.61 -0.02
C ILE A 408 16.23 -11.31 1.26
N THR A 409 17.51 -11.70 1.31
CA THR A 409 18.14 -12.33 2.48
C THR A 409 18.19 -11.43 3.71
N ARG A 410 18.11 -10.11 3.56
CA ARG A 410 18.00 -9.15 4.68
C ARG A 410 16.62 -9.19 5.35
N TYR A 411 15.61 -9.72 4.67
CA TYR A 411 14.23 -9.68 5.12
C TYR A 411 13.79 -11.11 5.48
N PRO A 412 13.73 -11.45 6.78
CA PRO A 412 13.32 -12.78 7.21
C PRO A 412 11.84 -13.00 6.90
N CYS A 413 11.50 -14.27 6.67
CA CYS A 413 10.11 -14.71 6.61
C CYS A 413 9.64 -15.03 8.02
N THR A 414 8.59 -14.37 8.48
CA THR A 414 7.98 -14.58 9.80
C THR A 414 6.56 -15.12 9.70
N CYS A 415 5.99 -15.26 8.49
CA CYS A 415 4.67 -15.84 8.26
C CYS A 415 4.76 -17.21 7.57
N SER A 416 3.65 -17.94 7.55
CA SER A 416 3.52 -19.24 6.86
C SER A 416 3.44 -19.12 5.34
N THR A 417 3.31 -17.91 4.78
CA THR A 417 2.83 -17.65 3.42
C THR A 417 3.82 -16.88 2.54
N CYS A 418 5.13 -16.93 2.84
CA CYS A 418 6.17 -16.19 2.10
C CYS A 418 6.51 -16.77 0.71
N THR A 419 5.55 -17.33 -0.03
CA THR A 419 5.79 -17.98 -1.33
C THR A 419 5.50 -17.07 -2.50
#